data_AF-A0A3B1CYP3-F1
#
_entry.id   AF-A0A3B1CYP3-F1
#
_cell.length_a   1.000
_cell.length_b   1.000
_cell.length_c   1.000
_cell.angle_alpha   90.00
_cell.angle_beta   90.00
_cell.angle_gamma   90.00
#
_symmetry.space_group_name_H-M   'P 1'
#
loop_
_entity.id
_entity.type
_entity.pdbx_description
1 polymer ?
#
loop_
_entity_poly.entity_id
_entity_poly.type
_entity_poly.pdbx_seq_one_letter_code
_entity_poly.pdbx_strand_id
1 'polypeptide(L)'
;MKELHGGLPIVMSLDDKAIQAAAKAVSKAFGKGTVFTREGGSIPIVVDFAKQLKAPVVLMGFGLETDDIHSPNEHFVLKNFELGMLSSVYFLEEFAK
;
A
#
# COMPACT_ATOMS: atom_id res chain seq x y z
N MET A 1 -1.76 -26.35 -22.74
CA MET A 1 -1.59 -24.92 -23.06
C MET A 1 -0.68 -24.30 -22.01
N LYS A 2 0.28 -23.46 -22.39
CA LYS A 2 1.06 -22.67 -21.43
C LYS A 2 0.20 -21.46 -21.05
N GLU A 3 -0.10 -21.26 -19.78
CA GLU A 3 -0.77 -20.04 -19.32
C GLU A 3 0.15 -18.83 -19.56
N LEU A 4 -0.39 -17.81 -20.23
CA LEU A 4 0.32 -16.58 -20.61
C LEU A 4 -0.24 -15.34 -19.91
N HIS A 5 -1.34 -15.48 -19.17
CA HIS A 5 -2.03 -14.39 -18.47
C HIS A 5 -2.43 -14.83 -17.05
N GLY A 6 -2.56 -13.86 -16.15
CA GLY A 6 -3.06 -14.07 -14.79
C GLY A 6 -2.26 -13.27 -13.76
N GLY A 7 -2.81 -13.14 -12.56
CA GLY A 7 -2.12 -12.57 -11.40
C GLY A 7 -2.48 -13.40 -10.18
N LEU A 8 -1.46 -13.92 -9.48
CA LEU A 8 -1.69 -14.65 -8.24
C LEU A 8 -2.11 -13.67 -7.13
N PRO A 9 -3.03 -14.06 -6.22
CA PRO A 9 -3.32 -13.25 -5.05
C PRO A 9 -2.17 -13.31 -4.05
N ILE A 10 -2.10 -12.33 -3.15
CA ILE A 10 -1.11 -12.30 -2.07
C ILE A 10 -1.68 -11.65 -0.82
N VAL A 11 -1.19 -12.09 0.34
CA VAL A 11 -1.45 -11.51 1.65
C VAL A 11 -0.12 -11.44 2.39
N MET A 12 0.17 -10.30 3.01
CA MET A 12 1.35 -10.12 3.86
C MET A 12 0.99 -10.27 5.34
N SER A 13 1.95 -10.75 6.14
CA SER A 13 1.78 -10.83 7.59
C SER A 13 1.68 -9.42 8.17
N LEU A 14 0.70 -9.19 9.03
CA LEU A 14 0.56 -7.90 9.71
C LEU A 14 1.65 -7.73 10.79
N ASP A 15 2.25 -8.81 11.29
CA ASP A 15 3.28 -8.76 12.33
C ASP A 15 4.67 -8.38 11.78
N ASP A 16 4.81 -8.25 10.45
CA ASP A 16 6.08 -7.87 9.84
C ASP A 16 6.50 -6.44 10.22
N LYS A 17 7.80 -6.25 10.53
CA LYS A 17 8.37 -4.95 10.89
C LYS A 17 8.04 -3.86 9.88
N ALA A 18 8.11 -4.15 8.58
CA ALA A 18 7.83 -3.18 7.52
C ALA A 18 6.36 -2.75 7.52
N ILE A 19 5.43 -3.70 7.75
CA ILE A 19 3.99 -3.43 7.82
C ILE A 19 3.65 -2.62 9.08
N GLN A 20 4.25 -2.96 10.22
CA GLN A 20 4.10 -2.21 11.46
C GLN A 20 4.67 -0.79 11.36
N ALA A 21 5.82 -0.60 10.69
CA ALA A 21 6.38 0.73 10.42
C ALA A 21 5.44 1.57 9.54
N ALA A 22 4.88 0.97 8.48
CA ALA A 22 3.92 1.64 7.60
C ALA A 22 2.65 2.05 8.35
N ALA A 23 2.10 1.18 9.21
CA ALA A 23 0.93 1.50 10.02
C ALA A 23 1.21 2.67 10.99
N LYS A 24 2.39 2.75 11.60
CA LYS A 24 2.78 3.89 12.43
C LYS A 24 2.90 5.17 11.61
N ALA A 25 3.52 5.09 10.43
CA ALA A 25 3.72 6.22 9.55
C ALA A 25 2.41 6.83 9.03
N VAL A 26 1.50 5.99 8.53
CA VAL A 26 0.15 6.41 8.10
C VAL A 26 -0.61 7.00 9.28
N SER A 27 -0.58 6.35 10.44
CA SER A 27 -1.29 6.87 11.63
C SER A 27 -0.78 8.23 12.07
N LYS A 28 0.55 8.44 12.02
CA LYS A 28 1.20 9.72 12.35
C LYS A 28 0.83 10.81 11.34
N ALA A 29 0.81 10.51 10.05
CA ALA A 29 0.47 11.48 9.01
C ALA A 29 -1.02 11.87 9.05
N PHE A 30 -1.93 10.90 9.18
CA PHE A 30 -3.38 11.13 9.10
C PHE A 30 -4.05 11.41 10.46
N GLY A 31 -3.32 11.28 11.57
CA GLY A 31 -3.81 11.59 12.91
C GLY A 31 -4.87 10.63 13.46
N LYS A 32 -4.99 9.43 12.86
CA LYS A 32 -5.94 8.38 13.27
C LYS A 32 -5.29 7.00 13.16
N GLY A 33 -5.79 6.02 13.89
CA GLY A 33 -5.30 4.65 13.80
C GLY A 33 -5.46 4.07 12.39
N THR A 34 -4.39 3.46 11.86
CA THR A 34 -4.41 2.79 10.56
C THR A 34 -5.33 1.57 10.58
N VAL A 35 -6.11 1.43 9.52
CA VAL A 35 -6.94 0.24 9.27
C VAL A 35 -6.24 -0.64 8.24
N PHE A 36 -6.09 -1.93 8.54
CA PHE A 36 -5.56 -2.89 7.60
C PHE A 36 -6.68 -3.42 6.71
N THR A 37 -6.50 -3.31 5.39
CA THR A 37 -7.49 -3.72 4.40
C THR A 37 -6.91 -4.75 3.44
N ARG A 38 -7.80 -5.44 2.73
CA ARG A 38 -7.49 -6.15 1.49
C ARG A 38 -8.20 -5.41 0.36
N GLU A 39 -7.64 -5.50 -0.84
CA GLU A 39 -8.18 -4.83 -2.01
C GLU A 39 -8.54 -5.85 -3.10
N GLY A 40 -9.58 -5.55 -3.87
CA GLY A 40 -9.98 -6.36 -5.04
C GLY A 40 -9.15 -6.07 -6.30
N GLY A 41 -8.41 -4.96 -6.32
CA GLY A 41 -7.47 -4.62 -7.37
C GLY A 41 -6.32 -5.63 -7.49
N SER A 42 -5.62 -5.62 -8.62
CA SER A 42 -4.53 -6.55 -8.89
C SER A 42 -3.26 -5.80 -9.29
N ILE A 43 -2.18 -6.05 -8.54
CA ILE A 43 -0.82 -5.58 -8.85
C ILE A 43 0.08 -6.84 -8.94
N PRO A 44 0.09 -7.57 -10.07
CA PRO A 44 0.66 -8.92 -10.14
C PRO A 44 2.14 -9.02 -9.73
N ILE A 45 2.94 -7.98 -10.01
CA ILE A 45 4.38 -7.95 -9.72
C ILE A 45 4.70 -8.05 -8.22
N VAL A 46 3.75 -7.71 -7.34
CA VAL A 46 3.92 -7.81 -5.87
C VAL A 46 4.26 -9.24 -5.45
N VAL A 47 3.65 -10.24 -6.09
CA VAL A 47 3.91 -11.65 -5.83
C VAL A 47 5.35 -12.02 -6.15
N ASP A 48 5.84 -11.55 -7.30
CA ASP A 48 7.19 -11.84 -7.76
C ASP A 48 8.23 -11.13 -6.89
N PHE A 49 7.99 -9.87 -6.50
CA PHE A 49 8.87 -9.19 -5.55
C PHE A 49 8.97 -9.94 -4.22
N ALA A 50 7.84 -10.33 -3.63
CA ALA A 50 7.84 -11.07 -2.38
C ALA A 50 8.61 -12.40 -2.49
N LYS A 51 8.40 -13.15 -3.59
CA LYS A 51 9.06 -14.45 -3.83
C LYS A 51 10.56 -14.30 -4.10
N GLN A 52 10.94 -13.38 -4.98
CA GLN A 52 12.31 -13.26 -5.48
C GLN A 52 13.21 -12.55 -4.47
N LEU A 53 12.72 -11.46 -3.86
CA LEU A 53 13.49 -10.69 -2.89
C LEU A 53 13.41 -11.25 -1.47
N LYS A 54 12.47 -12.18 -1.22
CA LYS A 54 12.19 -12.76 0.11
C LYS A 54 11.96 -11.67 1.17
N ALA A 55 11.28 -10.61 0.76
CA ALA A 55 11.01 -9.43 1.56
C ALA A 55 9.50 -9.13 1.56
N PRO A 56 8.97 -8.54 2.65
CA PRO A 56 7.59 -8.08 2.69
C PRO A 56 7.37 -6.97 1.67
N VAL A 57 6.19 -6.97 1.03
CA VAL A 57 5.75 -5.84 0.20
C VAL A 57 4.74 -5.02 0.99
N VAL A 58 5.02 -3.73 1.15
CA VAL A 58 4.12 -2.79 1.81
C VAL A 58 3.32 -2.04 0.74
N LEU A 59 2.00 -2.09 0.82
CA LEU A 59 1.10 -1.26 0.02
C LEU A 59 0.46 -0.22 0.95
N MET A 60 0.83 1.04 0.79
CA MET A 60 0.24 2.17 1.53
C MET A 60 -0.80 2.84 0.64
N GLY A 61 -2.08 2.73 1.00
CA GLY A 61 -3.19 3.37 0.29
C GLY A 61 -3.38 4.81 0.75
N PHE A 62 -3.44 5.74 -0.21
CA PHE A 62 -3.70 7.17 0.04
C PHE A 62 -4.96 7.71 -0.65
N GLY A 63 -5.53 6.96 -1.59
CA GLY A 63 -6.73 7.35 -2.30
C GLY A 63 -8.00 7.13 -1.50
N LEU A 64 -9.11 7.66 -2.01
CA LEU A 64 -10.46 7.42 -1.53
C LEU A 64 -11.22 6.50 -2.50
N GLU A 65 -12.30 5.88 -2.02
CA GLU A 65 -13.20 5.11 -2.87
C GLU A 65 -13.89 5.96 -3.96
N THR A 66 -13.95 7.28 -3.75
CA THR A 66 -14.50 8.25 -4.69
C THR A 66 -13.50 8.68 -5.76
N ASP A 67 -12.24 8.29 -5.68
CA ASP A 67 -11.21 8.74 -6.63
C ASP A 67 -11.48 8.23 -8.06
N ASP A 68 -12.41 7.29 -8.24
CA ASP A 68 -12.92 6.86 -9.55
C ASP A 68 -11.80 6.38 -10.50
N ILE A 69 -10.81 5.66 -9.96
CA ILE A 69 -9.66 5.16 -10.70
C ILE A 69 -10.14 4.35 -11.92
N HIS A 70 -9.69 4.75 -13.11
CA HIS A 70 -10.11 4.20 -14.42
C HIS A 70 -11.54 4.55 -14.88
N SER A 71 -12.16 5.59 -14.30
CA SER A 71 -13.52 6.04 -14.62
C SER A 71 -13.53 7.56 -14.93
N PRO A 72 -14.55 8.12 -15.61
CA PRO A 72 -14.65 9.57 -15.80
C PRO A 72 -14.65 10.33 -14.49
N ASN A 73 -14.07 11.53 -14.49
CA ASN A 73 -13.86 12.37 -13.31
C ASN A 73 -12.97 11.73 -12.23
N GLU A 74 -12.06 10.83 -12.64
CA GLU A 74 -10.95 10.38 -11.81
C GLU A 74 -10.26 11.58 -11.17
N HIS A 75 -10.13 11.55 -9.84
CA HIS A 75 -9.59 12.66 -9.08
C HIS A 75 -8.80 12.16 -7.87
N PHE A 76 -8.12 13.10 -7.22
CA PHE A 76 -7.36 12.81 -6.01
C PHE A 76 -7.44 13.99 -5.05
N VAL A 77 -7.73 13.71 -3.78
CA VAL A 77 -7.83 14.76 -2.77
C VAL A 77 -6.44 15.34 -2.48
N LEU A 78 -6.25 16.64 -2.70
CA LEU A 78 -4.97 17.32 -2.48
C LEU A 78 -4.46 17.15 -1.03
N LYS A 79 -5.37 17.11 -0.07
CA LYS A 79 -4.99 16.83 1.31
C LYS A 79 -4.36 15.44 1.48
N ASN A 80 -4.91 14.43 0.82
CA ASN A 80 -4.33 13.09 0.84
C ASN A 80 -2.99 13.03 0.11
N PHE A 81 -2.77 13.90 -0.89
CA PHE A 81 -1.48 14.00 -1.58
C PHE A 81 -0.39 14.50 -0.64
N GLU A 82 -0.66 15.60 0.08
CA GLU A 82 0.22 16.14 1.11
C GLU A 82 0.50 15.13 2.23
N LEU A 83 -0.55 14.49 2.75
CA LEU A 83 -0.43 13.53 3.85
C LEU A 83 0.24 12.23 3.40
N GLY A 84 0.05 11.80 2.15
CA GLY A 84 0.73 10.66 1.55
C GLY A 84 2.24 10.89 1.41
N MET A 85 2.65 12.10 1.04
CA MET A 85 4.08 12.48 1.07
C MET A 85 4.65 12.39 2.49
N LEU A 86 3.96 12.97 3.49
CA LEU A 86 4.39 12.89 4.89
C LEU A 86 4.43 11.44 5.39
N SER A 87 3.42 10.64 5.07
CA SER A 87 3.38 9.21 5.40
C SER A 87 4.56 8.45 4.80
N SER A 88 4.96 8.80 3.57
CA SER A 88 6.12 8.16 2.91
C SER A 88 7.43 8.51 3.60
N VAL A 89 7.61 9.77 4.00
CA VAL A 89 8.78 10.21 4.81
C VAL A 89 8.79 9.50 6.15
N TYR A 90 7.67 9.50 6.87
CA TYR A 90 7.57 8.83 8.16
C TYR A 90 7.78 7.32 8.05
N PHE A 91 7.38 6.68 6.96
CA PHE A 91 7.65 5.25 6.75
C PHE A 91 9.15 4.98 6.70
N LEU A 92 9.91 5.78 5.94
CA LEU A 92 11.37 5.64 5.88
C LEU A 92 12.01 5.88 7.25
N GLU A 93 11.55 6.88 8.00
CA GLU A 93 12.01 7.15 9.37
C GLU A 93 11.69 6.01 10.35
N GLU A 94 10.46 5.49 10.33
CA GLU A 94 10.02 4.43 11.24
C GLU A 94 10.67 3.08 10.89
N PHE A 95 10.87 2.79 9.61
CA PHE A 95 11.48 1.52 9.18
C PHE A 95 12.98 1.45 9.48
N ALA A 96 13.66 2.60 9.48
CA ALA A 96 15.08 2.71 9.80
C ALA A 96 15.41 2.49 11.29
N LYS A 97 14.41 2.53 12.19
CA LYS A 97 14.58 2.22 13.63
C LYS A 97 14.70 0.72 13.85
#